data_AF-A0A2W2AUI0-F1
#
_entry.id   AF-A0A2W2AUI0-F1
#
_cell.length_a   1.000
_cell.length_b   1.000
_cell.length_c   1.000
_cell.angle_alpha   90.00
_cell.angle_beta   90.00
_cell.angle_gamma   90.00
#
_symmetry.space_group_name_H-M   'P 1'
#
loop_
_entity.id
_entity.type
_entity.pdbx_description
1 polymer ?
#
loop_
_entity_poly.entity_id
_entity_poly.type
_entity_poly.pdbx_seq_one_letter_code
_entity_poly.pdbx_strand_id
1 'polypeptide(L)'
;MAKVPFSEYHKENLVMLMHQFQINHYLPIRETCIDICDEALAISKKPAPTSVHLYASLCIKLTEEIQEELDRNNATLVPYVKQLHEKEQTGHNCLSCSGGCKVKHMQQVFTIREAQQKIKEIIYRLGQLSHPVNEKGVEQMAQQEKLQKNIQLLDNQITEIFYLEEAILIPKILDAQNNINAVN
;
A
#
# COMPACT_ATOMS: atom_id res chain seq x y z
N MET A 1 1.42 -3.00 -19.28
CA MET A 1 0.64 -1.75 -19.36
C MET A 1 1.62 -0.58 -19.37
N ALA A 2 1.39 0.46 -20.17
CA ALA A 2 2.22 1.67 -20.14
C ALA A 2 2.04 2.37 -18.80
N LYS A 3 3.13 2.76 -18.12
CA LYS A 3 3.05 3.52 -16.86
C LYS A 3 2.40 4.87 -17.13
N VAL A 4 1.40 5.24 -16.33
CA VAL A 4 0.77 6.56 -16.38
C VAL A 4 1.80 7.60 -15.92
N PRO A 5 2.08 8.66 -16.71
CA PRO A 5 3.04 9.68 -16.30
C PRO A 5 2.59 10.38 -15.02
N PHE A 6 3.56 10.70 -14.13
CA PHE A 6 3.30 11.42 -12.87
C PHE A 6 2.43 12.68 -13.05
N SER A 7 2.65 13.43 -14.15
CA SER A 7 1.91 14.64 -14.48
C SER A 7 0.42 14.42 -14.75
N GLU A 8 0.01 13.22 -15.17
CA GLU A 8 -1.40 12.93 -15.47
C GLU A 8 -2.21 12.78 -14.17
N TYR A 9 -1.63 12.20 -13.12
CA TYR A 9 -2.30 12.05 -11.82
C TYR A 9 -2.69 13.39 -11.17
N HIS A 10 -1.95 14.47 -11.45
CA HIS A 10 -2.29 15.80 -10.93
C HIS A 10 -3.56 16.38 -11.55
N LYS A 11 -3.88 16.03 -12.80
CA LYS A 11 -5.04 16.56 -13.53
C LYS A 11 -6.34 15.89 -13.12
N GLU A 12 -6.26 14.69 -12.58
CA GLU A 12 -7.43 13.88 -12.21
C GLU A 12 -8.15 14.43 -10.98
N ASN A 13 -9.48 14.27 -10.96
CA ASN A 13 -10.26 14.45 -9.73
C ASN A 13 -10.02 13.27 -8.76
N LEU A 14 -10.40 13.45 -7.51
CA LEU A 14 -10.16 12.48 -6.44
C LEU A 14 -10.70 11.07 -6.73
N VAL A 15 -11.88 10.97 -7.35
CA VAL A 15 -12.50 9.67 -7.67
C VAL A 15 -11.74 8.95 -8.79
N MET A 16 -11.40 9.68 -9.85
CA MET A 16 -10.62 9.15 -10.97
C MET A 16 -9.21 8.74 -10.53
N LEU A 17 -8.56 9.57 -9.71
CA LEU A 17 -7.25 9.28 -9.12
C LEU A 17 -7.28 7.97 -8.33
N MET A 18 -8.27 7.81 -7.45
CA MET A 18 -8.41 6.61 -6.62
C MET A 18 -8.63 5.37 -7.49
N HIS A 19 -9.46 5.47 -8.53
CA HIS A 19 -9.67 4.39 -9.49
C HIS A 19 -8.38 4.00 -10.22
N GLN A 20 -7.58 4.98 -10.64
CA GLN A 20 -6.27 4.73 -11.27
C GLN A 20 -5.28 4.07 -10.29
N PHE A 21 -5.30 4.44 -9.01
CA PHE A 21 -4.48 3.78 -7.98
C PHE A 21 -4.89 2.33 -7.78
N GLN A 22 -6.19 2.05 -7.74
CA GLN A 22 -6.70 0.68 -7.61
C GLN A 22 -6.22 -0.22 -8.76
N ILE A 23 -6.36 0.26 -10.00
CA ILE A 23 -6.03 -0.54 -11.19
C ILE A 23 -4.52 -0.67 -11.41
N ASN A 24 -3.79 0.45 -11.35
CA ASN A 24 -2.39 0.45 -11.79
C ASN A 24 -1.40 0.08 -10.69
N HIS A 25 -1.82 0.12 -9.42
CA HIS A 25 -0.93 -0.09 -8.27
C HIS A 25 -1.46 -1.15 -7.32
N TYR A 26 -2.65 -0.96 -6.75
CA TYR A 26 -3.15 -1.86 -5.70
C TYR A 26 -3.40 -3.29 -6.18
N LEU A 27 -3.96 -3.47 -7.39
CA LEU A 27 -4.14 -4.81 -7.98
C LEU A 27 -2.80 -5.50 -8.27
N PRO A 28 -1.84 -4.88 -9.00
CA PRO A 28 -0.51 -5.48 -9.20
C PRO A 28 0.24 -5.79 -7.90
N ILE A 29 0.14 -4.92 -6.89
CA ILE A 29 0.76 -5.16 -5.57
C ILE A 29 0.13 -6.39 -4.92
N ARG A 30 -1.20 -6.54 -4.98
CA ARG A 30 -1.89 -7.71 -4.42
C ARG A 30 -1.46 -9.00 -5.11
N GLU A 31 -1.40 -9.02 -6.43
CA GLU A 31 -0.93 -10.18 -7.20
C GLU A 31 0.49 -10.57 -6.78
N THR A 32 1.38 -9.57 -6.67
CA THR A 32 2.77 -9.78 -6.21
C THR A 32 2.82 -10.32 -4.78
N CYS A 33 1.93 -9.86 -3.88
CA CYS A 33 1.82 -10.37 -2.51
C CYS A 33 1.40 -11.83 -2.46
N ILE A 34 0.46 -12.25 -3.31
CA ILE A 34 0.01 -13.65 -3.39
C ILE A 34 1.19 -14.54 -3.81
N ASP A 35 1.90 -14.17 -4.87
CA ASP A 35 3.06 -14.92 -5.37
C ASP A 35 4.16 -15.08 -4.30
N ILE A 36 4.48 -13.99 -3.59
CA ILE A 36 5.47 -13.99 -2.50
C ILE A 36 5.03 -14.89 -1.35
N CYS A 37 3.75 -14.83 -0.95
CA CYS A 37 3.22 -15.64 0.14
C CYS A 37 3.31 -17.13 -0.20
N ASP A 38 2.90 -17.53 -1.41
CA ASP A 38 2.98 -18.91 -1.87
C ASP A 38 4.42 -19.43 -1.90
N GLU A 39 5.37 -18.62 -2.38
CA GLU A 39 6.80 -18.95 -2.41
C GLU A 39 7.39 -19.09 -0.99
N ALA A 40 7.07 -18.15 -0.10
CA ALA A 40 7.55 -18.18 1.28
C ALA A 40 6.96 -19.37 2.07
N LEU A 41 5.69 -19.72 1.84
CA LEU A 41 5.07 -20.92 2.42
C LEU A 41 5.70 -22.20 1.88
N ALA A 42 6.05 -22.24 0.59
CA ALA A 42 6.75 -23.40 0.01
C ALA A 42 8.14 -23.60 0.62
N ILE A 43 8.89 -22.51 0.83
CA ILE A 43 10.20 -22.53 1.51
C ILE A 43 10.04 -22.99 2.97
N SER A 44 9.01 -22.50 3.66
CA SER A 44 8.77 -22.83 5.07
C SER A 44 8.46 -24.30 5.34
N LYS A 45 8.00 -25.04 4.31
CA LYS A 45 7.71 -26.49 4.40
C LYS A 45 8.93 -27.38 4.15
N LYS A 46 10.04 -26.83 3.66
CA LYS A 46 11.26 -27.58 3.32
C LYS A 46 12.31 -27.47 4.42
N PRO A 47 13.22 -28.45 4.58
CA PRO A 47 14.36 -28.30 5.48
C PRO A 47 15.27 -27.17 4.99
N ALA A 48 15.37 -26.08 5.74
CA ALA A 48 16.24 -24.94 5.43
C ALA A 48 16.90 -24.39 6.71
N PRO A 49 17.98 -23.59 6.60
CA PRO A 49 18.55 -22.88 7.74
C PRO A 49 17.50 -21.99 8.43
N THR A 50 17.63 -21.80 9.75
CA THR A 50 16.72 -20.95 10.54
C THR A 50 16.61 -19.52 9.98
N SER A 51 17.70 -18.97 9.44
CA SER A 51 17.70 -17.65 8.80
C SER A 51 16.78 -17.58 7.57
N VAL A 52 16.71 -18.66 6.78
CA VAL A 52 15.85 -18.76 5.60
C VAL A 52 14.39 -18.85 6.03
N HIS A 53 14.09 -19.64 7.06
CA HIS A 53 12.74 -19.69 7.63
C HIS A 53 12.31 -18.35 8.21
N LEU A 54 13.20 -17.65 8.92
CA LEU A 54 12.92 -16.31 9.46
C LEU A 54 12.64 -15.31 8.34
N TYR A 55 13.43 -15.32 7.27
CA TYR A 55 13.21 -14.49 6.10
C TYR A 55 11.84 -14.79 5.46
N ALA A 56 11.52 -16.06 5.22
CA ALA A 56 10.24 -16.47 4.66
C ALA A 56 9.05 -16.05 5.56
N SER A 57 9.13 -16.25 6.87
CA SER A 57 8.09 -15.79 7.81
C SER A 57 7.89 -14.27 7.78
N LEU A 58 8.97 -13.50 7.62
CA LEU A 58 8.88 -12.06 7.53
C LEU A 58 8.30 -11.59 6.18
N CYS A 59 8.57 -12.31 5.08
CA CYS A 59 7.91 -12.10 3.80
C CYS A 59 6.40 -12.34 3.90
N ILE A 60 5.96 -13.42 4.54
CA ILE A 60 4.53 -13.70 4.76
C ILE A 60 3.90 -12.55 5.54
N LYS A 61 4.51 -12.15 6.66
CA LYS A 61 4.02 -11.01 7.46
C LYS A 61 3.92 -9.71 6.66
N LEU A 62 4.91 -9.42 5.81
CA LEU A 62 4.86 -8.25 4.92
C LEU A 62 3.63 -8.33 4.00
N THR A 63 3.42 -9.47 3.35
CA THR A 63 2.30 -9.64 2.41
C THR A 63 0.94 -9.59 3.10
N GLU A 64 0.83 -10.07 4.34
CA GLU A 64 -0.39 -9.96 5.15
C GLU A 64 -0.69 -8.49 5.47
N GLU A 65 0.28 -7.74 5.99
CA GLU A 65 0.11 -6.32 6.34
C GLU A 65 -0.28 -5.47 5.12
N ILE A 66 0.35 -5.72 3.96
CA ILE A 66 0.01 -5.02 2.72
C ILE A 66 -1.41 -5.36 2.27
N GLN A 67 -1.78 -6.65 2.28
CA GLN A 67 -3.12 -7.05 1.86
C GLN A 67 -4.21 -6.50 2.78
N GLU A 68 -4.00 -6.51 4.08
CA GLU A 68 -4.90 -5.89 5.06
C GLU A 68 -5.09 -4.39 4.77
N GLU A 69 -4.02 -3.69 4.41
CA GLU A 69 -4.11 -2.27 4.06
C GLU A 69 -4.85 -2.05 2.74
N LEU A 70 -4.59 -2.86 1.72
CA LEU A 70 -5.32 -2.78 0.46
C LEU A 70 -6.83 -3.06 0.64
N ASP A 71 -7.19 -4.00 1.50
CA ASP A 71 -8.58 -4.30 1.86
C ASP A 71 -9.22 -3.14 2.64
N ARG A 72 -8.48 -2.57 3.61
CA ARG A 72 -8.90 -1.38 4.34
C ARG A 72 -9.16 -0.21 3.41
N ASN A 73 -8.28 0.04 2.44
CA ASN A 73 -8.44 1.12 1.46
C ASN A 73 -9.70 0.93 0.63
N ASN A 74 -9.99 -0.29 0.17
CA ASN A 74 -11.23 -0.58 -0.55
C ASN A 74 -12.49 -0.41 0.31
N ALA A 75 -12.42 -0.82 1.58
CA ALA A 75 -13.57 -0.79 2.49
C ALA A 75 -13.85 0.60 3.07
N THR A 76 -12.83 1.45 3.22
CA THR A 76 -12.92 2.71 3.97
C THR A 76 -12.49 3.93 3.16
N LEU A 77 -11.26 3.95 2.64
CA LEU A 77 -10.70 5.10 1.93
C LEU A 77 -11.45 5.40 0.63
N VAL A 78 -11.74 4.38 -0.17
CA VAL A 78 -12.43 4.54 -1.46
C VAL A 78 -13.84 5.13 -1.29
N PRO A 79 -14.71 4.59 -0.41
CA PRO A 79 -15.99 5.23 -0.09
C PRO A 79 -15.82 6.66 0.46
N TYR A 80 -14.83 6.88 1.32
CA TYR A 80 -14.56 8.20 1.87
C TYR A 80 -14.19 9.22 0.80
N VAL A 81 -13.32 8.85 -0.15
CA VAL A 81 -12.91 9.71 -1.26
C VAL A 81 -14.12 10.08 -2.15
N LYS A 82 -15.02 9.12 -2.41
CA LYS A 82 -16.27 9.39 -3.15
C LYS A 82 -17.16 10.37 -2.39
N GLN A 83 -17.39 10.15 -1.10
CA GLN A 83 -18.17 11.04 -0.25
C GLN A 83 -17.55 12.45 -0.19
N LEU A 84 -16.23 12.54 -0.08
CA LEU A 84 -15.50 13.79 -0.02
C LEU A 84 -15.67 14.58 -1.31
N HIS A 85 -15.53 13.91 -2.46
CA HIS A 85 -15.77 14.51 -3.76
C HIS A 85 -17.22 14.99 -3.94
N GLU A 86 -18.21 14.19 -3.55
CA GLU A 86 -19.63 14.60 -3.59
C GLU A 86 -19.91 15.83 -2.72
N LYS A 87 -19.36 15.87 -1.50
CA LYS A 87 -19.49 17.02 -0.61
C LYS A 87 -18.86 18.28 -1.21
N GLU A 88 -17.70 18.16 -1.85
CA GLU A 88 -17.05 19.27 -2.54
C GLU A 88 -17.90 19.77 -3.72
N GLN A 89 -18.40 18.87 -4.57
CA GLN A 89 -19.22 19.23 -5.74
C GLN A 89 -20.55 19.89 -5.34
N THR A 90 -21.13 19.50 -4.21
CA THR A 90 -22.38 20.08 -3.70
C THR A 90 -22.19 21.36 -2.88
N GLY A 91 -20.94 21.82 -2.70
CA GLY A 91 -20.64 22.99 -1.86
C GLY A 91 -20.98 22.78 -0.39
N HIS A 92 -20.90 21.53 0.09
CA HIS A 92 -21.22 21.18 1.47
C HIS A 92 -20.27 21.89 2.45
N ASN A 93 -20.81 22.37 3.57
CA ASN A 93 -20.03 22.95 4.66
C ASN A 93 -20.18 22.12 5.93
N CYS A 94 -19.11 21.43 6.32
CA CYS A 94 -19.06 20.57 7.50
C CYS A 94 -19.20 21.33 8.84
N LEU A 95 -18.90 22.64 8.88
CA LEU A 95 -19.08 23.48 10.08
C LEU A 95 -20.54 23.78 10.36
N SER A 96 -21.37 23.84 9.31
CA SER A 96 -22.79 24.22 9.43
C SER A 96 -23.74 23.07 9.14
N CYS A 97 -23.26 21.82 9.06
CA CYS A 97 -24.13 20.70 8.71
C CYS A 97 -25.09 20.36 9.87
N SER A 98 -26.34 20.09 9.53
CA SER A 98 -27.41 19.77 10.48
C SER A 98 -27.03 18.53 11.31
N GLY A 99 -26.71 18.72 12.60
CA GLY A 99 -26.30 17.65 13.51
C GLY A 99 -24.78 17.47 13.69
N GLY A 100 -23.96 18.34 13.10
CA GLY A 100 -22.49 18.34 13.21
C GLY A 100 -21.82 17.23 12.40
N CYS A 101 -20.69 17.55 11.75
CA CYS A 101 -19.99 16.55 10.95
C CYS A 101 -19.35 15.51 11.86
N LYS A 102 -19.78 14.24 11.74
CA LYS A 102 -19.24 13.11 12.52
C LYS A 102 -18.13 12.34 11.79
N VAL A 103 -17.81 12.74 10.56
CA VAL A 103 -16.78 12.08 9.76
C VAL A 103 -15.41 12.46 10.30
N LYS A 104 -14.57 11.45 10.55
CA LYS A 104 -13.21 11.65 11.07
C LYS A 104 -12.24 11.89 9.91
N HIS A 105 -12.28 13.08 9.35
CA HIS A 105 -11.56 13.46 8.14
C HIS A 105 -10.04 13.30 8.26
N MET A 106 -9.42 13.85 9.31
CA MET A 106 -7.98 13.71 9.52
C MET A 106 -7.55 12.28 9.85
N GLN A 107 -8.42 11.46 10.47
CA GLN A 107 -8.10 10.06 10.75
C GLN A 107 -7.82 9.26 9.48
N GLN A 108 -8.45 9.60 8.35
CA GLN A 108 -8.22 8.91 7.08
C GLN A 108 -6.77 9.12 6.61
N VAL A 109 -6.24 10.34 6.70
CA VAL A 109 -4.85 10.66 6.34
C VAL A 109 -3.87 10.01 7.32
N PHE A 110 -4.17 10.04 8.62
CA PHE A 110 -3.32 9.38 9.63
C PHE A 110 -3.24 7.86 9.41
N THR A 111 -4.35 7.22 9.06
CA THR A 111 -4.39 5.77 8.79
C THR A 111 -3.46 5.39 7.64
N ILE A 112 -3.49 6.14 6.54
CA ILE A 112 -2.60 5.92 5.38
C ILE A 112 -1.14 5.97 5.83
N ARG A 113 -0.75 7.06 6.51
CA ARG A 113 0.64 7.26 6.97
C ARG A 113 1.11 6.20 7.96
N GLU A 114 0.23 5.80 8.87
CA GLU A 114 0.52 4.75 9.84
C GLU A 114 0.80 3.42 9.15
N ALA A 115 -0.03 3.04 8.17
CA ALA A 115 0.16 1.82 7.39
C ALA A 115 1.47 1.86 6.59
N GLN A 116 1.77 2.99 5.92
CA GLN A 116 3.03 3.17 5.22
C GLN A 116 4.24 2.98 6.14
N GLN A 117 4.19 3.49 7.37
CA GLN A 117 5.27 3.36 8.34
C GLN A 117 5.47 1.91 8.80
N LYS A 118 4.38 1.17 9.05
CA LYS A 118 4.44 -0.25 9.43
C LYS A 118 5.07 -1.10 8.32
N ILE A 119 4.65 -0.88 7.07
CA ILE A 119 5.19 -1.59 5.91
C ILE A 119 6.68 -1.28 5.72
N LYS A 120 7.09 0.00 5.79
CA LYS A 120 8.51 0.42 5.72
C LYS A 120 9.37 -0.26 6.79
N GLU A 121 8.85 -0.41 8.01
CA GLU A 121 9.55 -1.09 9.08
C GLU A 121 9.80 -2.57 8.78
N ILE A 122 8.81 -3.27 8.22
CA ILE A 122 8.95 -4.68 7.84
C ILE A 122 9.97 -4.83 6.69
N ILE A 123 9.90 -3.97 5.66
CA ILE A 123 10.85 -3.95 4.55
C ILE A 123 12.28 -3.70 5.04
N TYR A 124 12.47 -2.75 5.95
CA TYR A 124 13.77 -2.48 6.55
C TYR A 124 14.34 -3.72 7.26
N ARG A 125 13.52 -4.42 8.05
CA ARG A 125 13.91 -5.68 8.72
C ARG A 125 14.25 -6.79 7.72
N LEU A 126 13.53 -6.89 6.60
CA LEU A 126 13.85 -7.83 5.51
C LEU A 126 15.22 -7.54 4.90
N GLY A 127 15.54 -6.26 4.67
CA GLY A 127 16.84 -5.83 4.17
C GLY A 127 18.01 -6.16 5.11
N GLN A 128 17.76 -6.23 6.41
CA GLN A 128 18.77 -6.70 7.38
C GLN A 128 18.99 -8.23 7.33
N LEU A 129 17.98 -8.99 6.90
CA LEU A 129 18.04 -10.44 6.80
C LEU A 129 18.51 -10.95 5.44
N SER A 130 18.49 -10.11 4.40
CA SER A 130 18.95 -10.45 3.05
C SER A 130 20.49 -10.53 2.99
N HIS A 131 21.06 -11.58 3.57
CA HIS A 131 22.46 -11.93 3.41
C HIS A 131 22.66 -12.85 2.20
N PRO A 132 23.84 -12.83 1.54
CA PRO A 132 24.14 -13.73 0.44
C PRO A 132 24.00 -15.19 0.89
N VAL A 133 23.31 -16.00 0.10
CA VAL A 133 23.10 -17.43 0.37
C VAL A 133 24.42 -18.17 0.14
N ASN A 134 25.23 -18.26 1.19
CA ASN A 134 26.32 -19.21 1.20
C ASN A 134 25.76 -20.56 1.66
N GLU A 135 25.77 -21.53 0.74
CA GLU A 135 25.72 -22.97 0.95
C GLU A 135 24.34 -23.70 1.00
N LYS A 136 24.10 -24.44 -0.09
CA LYS A 136 23.63 -25.85 -0.22
C LYS A 136 22.40 -26.02 -1.14
N GLY A 137 22.63 -26.64 -2.30
CA GLY A 137 21.61 -27.16 -3.22
C GLY A 137 21.10 -26.14 -4.25
N VAL A 138 21.29 -26.44 -5.54
CA VAL A 138 20.91 -25.57 -6.67
C VAL A 138 19.42 -25.19 -6.63
N GLU A 139 18.53 -26.11 -6.24
CA GLU A 139 17.09 -25.86 -6.17
C GLU A 139 16.68 -24.93 -5.03
N GLN A 140 17.29 -25.06 -3.85
CA GLN A 140 17.00 -24.17 -2.71
C GLN A 140 17.48 -22.75 -2.99
N MET A 141 18.65 -22.62 -3.63
CA MET A 141 19.18 -21.33 -4.08
C MET A 141 18.24 -20.67 -5.09
N ALA A 142 17.78 -21.41 -6.11
CA ALA A 142 16.87 -20.87 -7.12
C ALA A 142 15.53 -20.38 -6.53
N GLN A 143 14.96 -21.11 -5.57
CA GLN A 143 13.72 -20.68 -4.90
C GLN A 143 13.92 -19.43 -4.04
N GLN A 144 15.03 -19.36 -3.31
CA GLN A 144 15.35 -18.20 -2.48
C GLN A 144 15.66 -16.96 -3.33
N GLU A 145 16.39 -17.10 -4.43
CA GLU A 145 16.64 -16.03 -5.39
C GLU A 145 15.35 -15.51 -6.02
N LYS A 146 14.41 -16.40 -6.34
CA LYS A 146 13.09 -16.01 -6.86
C LYS A 146 12.32 -15.17 -5.84
N LEU A 147 12.26 -15.63 -4.59
CA LEU A 147 11.61 -14.90 -3.50
C LEU A 147 12.23 -13.51 -3.29
N GLN A 148 13.57 -13.42 -3.29
CA GLN A 148 14.27 -12.13 -3.16
C GLN A 148 13.95 -11.17 -4.31
N LYS A 149 13.92 -11.66 -5.56
CA LYS A 149 13.53 -10.85 -6.72
C LYS A 149 12.10 -10.33 -6.61
N ASN A 150 11.17 -11.18 -6.17
CA ASN A 150 9.78 -10.77 -5.99
C ASN A 150 9.63 -9.76 -4.85
N ILE A 151 10.35 -9.92 -3.74
CA ILE A 151 10.39 -8.92 -2.66
C ILE A 151 10.95 -7.59 -3.17
N GLN A 152 12.00 -7.61 -3.99
CA GLN A 152 12.53 -6.38 -4.58
C GLN A 152 11.56 -5.72 -5.56
N LEU A 153 10.81 -6.51 -6.35
CA LEU A 153 9.73 -6.00 -7.19
C LEU A 153 8.64 -5.33 -6.33
N LEU A 154 8.21 -6.00 -5.26
CA LEU A 154 7.21 -5.48 -4.34
C LEU A 154 7.68 -4.18 -3.67
N ASP A 155 8.93 -4.12 -3.20
CA ASP A 155 9.51 -2.92 -2.60
C ASP A 155 9.48 -1.73 -3.57
N ASN A 156 9.80 -1.96 -4.85
CA ASN A 156 9.70 -0.92 -5.89
C ASN A 156 8.25 -0.44 -6.09
N GLN A 157 7.29 -1.37 -6.17
CA GLN A 157 5.87 -1.03 -6.33
C GLN A 157 5.34 -0.24 -5.11
N ILE A 158 5.71 -0.69 -3.91
CA ILE A 158 5.33 -0.05 -2.64
C ILE A 158 5.94 1.36 -2.53
N THR A 159 7.21 1.50 -2.89
CA THR A 159 7.89 2.80 -2.91
C THR A 159 7.21 3.77 -3.88
N GLU A 160 6.85 3.29 -5.08
CA GLU A 160 6.14 4.09 -6.08
C GLU A 160 4.77 4.55 -5.56
N ILE A 161 3.94 3.65 -5.02
CA ILE A 161 2.61 4.03 -4.53
C ILE A 161 2.68 4.93 -3.30
N PHE A 162 3.63 4.73 -2.39
CA PHE A 162 3.81 5.62 -1.23
C PHE A 162 4.20 7.03 -1.65
N TYR A 163 5.06 7.15 -2.66
CA TYR A 163 5.40 8.44 -3.23
C TYR A 163 4.17 9.12 -3.85
N LEU A 164 3.36 8.39 -4.63
CA LEU A 164 2.14 8.92 -5.23
C LEU A 164 1.10 9.31 -4.18
N GLU A 165 0.97 8.54 -3.11
CA GLU A 165 0.05 8.83 -2.01
C GLU A 165 0.45 10.12 -1.28
N GLU A 166 1.72 10.28 -0.91
CA GLU A 166 2.21 11.49 -0.21
C GLU A 166 2.27 12.72 -1.11
N ALA A 167 2.66 12.56 -2.38
CA ALA A 167 2.84 13.69 -3.29
C ALA A 167 1.53 14.16 -3.95
N ILE A 168 0.52 13.30 -4.05
CA ILE A 168 -0.70 13.58 -4.82
C ILE A 168 -1.97 13.30 -4.03
N LEU A 169 -2.18 12.06 -3.57
CA LEU A 169 -3.47 11.66 -2.98
C LEU A 169 -3.76 12.42 -1.69
N ILE A 170 -2.82 12.40 -0.74
CA ILE A 170 -2.96 13.08 0.56
C ILE A 170 -3.18 14.58 0.36
N PRO A 171 -2.36 15.32 -0.42
CA PRO A 171 -2.63 16.72 -0.72
C PRO A 171 -4.03 16.97 -1.28
N LYS A 172 -4.48 16.20 -2.28
CA LYS A 172 -5.83 16.36 -2.85
C LYS A 172 -6.94 16.07 -1.84
N ILE A 173 -6.74 15.08 -0.96
CA ILE A 173 -7.68 14.79 0.13
C ILE A 173 -7.75 15.99 1.08
N LEU A 174 -6.61 16.57 1.46
CA LEU A 174 -6.56 17.73 2.36
C LEU A 174 -7.19 18.97 1.72
N ASP A 175 -6.92 19.23 0.44
CA ASP A 175 -7.55 20.33 -0.30
C ASP A 175 -9.06 20.19 -0.35
N ALA A 176 -9.57 19.00 -0.69
CA ALA A 176 -11.01 18.75 -0.71
C ALA A 176 -11.64 18.85 0.69
N GLN A 177 -10.93 18.44 1.76
CA GLN A 177 -11.36 18.65 3.14
C GLN A 177 -11.46 20.14 3.48
N ASN A 178 -10.46 20.94 3.08
CA ASN A 178 -10.45 22.39 3.29
C ASN A 178 -11.62 23.06 2.55
N ASN A 179 -11.90 22.65 1.31
CA ASN A 179 -12.99 23.20 0.50
C ASN A 179 -14.38 22.97 1.12
N ILE A 180 -14.55 21.91 1.93
CA ILE A 180 -15.79 21.63 2.65
C ILE A 180 -15.76 22.09 4.11
N ASN A 181 -14.73 22.83 4.52
CA ASN A 181 -14.48 23.26 5.90
C ASN A 181 -14.46 22.09 6.91
N ALA A 182 -13.90 20.94 6.51
CA ALA A 182 -13.73 19.77 7.36
C ALA A 182 -12.46 19.87 8.23
N VAL A 183 -12.32 20.96 8.98
CA VAL A 183 -11.16 21.22 9.84
C VAL A 183 -11.38 20.53 11.20
N ASN A 184 -10.99 19.26 11.30
CA ASN A 184 -10.94 18.48 12.56
C ASN A 184 -9.78 17.47 12.51
#